data_AF-A0A1B1Z2R7-F1
#
_entry.id   AF-A0A1B1Z2R7-F1
#
_cell.length_a   1.000
_cell.length_b   1.000
_cell.length_c   1.000
_cell.angle_alpha   90.00
_cell.angle_beta   90.00
_cell.angle_gamma   90.00
#
_symmetry.space_group_name_H-M   'P 1'
#
loop_
_entity.id
_entity.type
_entity.pdbx_description
1 polymer ?
#
loop_
_entity_poly.entity_id
_entity_poly.type
_entity_poly.pdbx_seq_one_letter_code
_entity_poly.pdbx_strand_id
1 'polypeptide(L)'
;MKKFLVGILIFIVLNLYFNFTTYFISNTVIVFISILLFFPLASYLVRFVGISGLRGLGLFYSKRGLRFFCISFLIGFGTWTRMYLLYSYLGKFQIMGVKTGIEALWIVLQVLVGFFLGSLINDLITRSYVIHFLQGKMQPVVIGFISIVIYALDDFWNGDLTLMNFVFSLILGCTFTLAF
;
A
#
# COMPACT_ATOMS: atom_id res chain seq x y z
N MET A 1 11.38 0.71 -26.78
CA MET A 1 11.58 1.99 -26.06
C MET A 1 10.29 2.74 -25.77
N LYS A 2 9.43 3.05 -26.76
CA LYS A 2 8.16 3.79 -26.54
C LYS A 2 7.25 3.21 -25.43
N LYS A 3 6.98 1.90 -25.46
CA LYS A 3 6.17 1.21 -24.42
C LYS A 3 6.82 1.23 -23.02
N PHE A 4 8.15 1.32 -22.96
CA PHE A 4 8.87 1.37 -21.69
C PHE A 4 8.70 2.73 -21.02
N LEU A 5 8.88 3.81 -21.79
CA LEU A 5 8.62 5.18 -21.33
C LEU A 5 7.16 5.38 -20.91
N VAL A 6 6.21 4.85 -21.67
CA VAL A 6 4.78 4.89 -21.31
C VAL A 6 4.53 4.19 -19.97
N GLY A 7 5.22 3.08 -19.70
CA GLY A 7 5.08 2.40 -18.40
C GLY A 7 5.62 3.21 -17.24
N ILE A 8 6.80 3.80 -17.38
CA ILE A 8 7.35 4.71 -16.37
C ILE A 8 6.39 5.88 -16.13
N LEU A 9 5.83 6.46 -17.19
CA LEU A 9 4.87 7.56 -17.06
C LEU A 9 3.60 7.14 -16.33
N ILE A 10 3.05 5.96 -16.65
CA ILE A 10 1.86 5.43 -15.95
C ILE A 10 2.16 5.20 -14.46
N PHE A 11 3.33 4.62 -14.14
CA PHE A 11 3.77 4.44 -12.76
C PHE A 11 3.78 5.79 -12.02
N ILE A 12 4.43 6.80 -12.59
CA ILE A 12 4.52 8.15 -12.00
C ILE A 12 3.12 8.75 -11.83
N VAL A 13 2.26 8.66 -12.84
CA VAL A 13 0.89 9.21 -12.77
C VAL A 13 0.08 8.55 -11.67
N LEU A 14 0.10 7.20 -11.58
CA LEU A 14 -0.64 6.47 -10.56
C LEU A 14 -0.11 6.76 -9.16
N ASN A 15 1.21 6.77 -9.00
CA ASN A 15 1.89 7.07 -7.74
C ASN A 15 1.56 8.49 -7.26
N LEU A 16 1.77 9.49 -8.11
CA LEU A 16 1.48 10.89 -7.78
C LEU A 16 -0.01 11.11 -7.54
N TYR A 17 -0.89 10.52 -8.34
CA TYR A 17 -2.34 10.63 -8.10
C TYR A 17 -2.70 10.14 -6.70
N PHE A 18 -2.25 8.94 -6.33
CA PHE A 18 -2.56 8.36 -5.04
C PHE A 18 -1.97 9.21 -3.89
N ASN A 19 -0.66 9.40 -3.89
CA ASN A 19 0.04 10.11 -2.81
C ASN A 19 -0.36 11.58 -2.69
N PHE A 20 -0.61 12.27 -3.81
CA PHE A 20 -1.08 13.65 -3.77
C PHE A 20 -2.46 13.74 -3.12
N THR A 21 -3.36 12.82 -3.48
CA THR A 21 -4.72 12.83 -2.92
C THR A 21 -4.74 12.48 -1.44
N THR A 22 -3.90 11.56 -0.98
CA THR A 22 -3.86 11.17 0.45
C THR A 22 -3.11 12.17 1.32
N TYR A 23 -2.08 12.83 0.79
CA TYR A 23 -1.24 13.74 1.56
C TYR A 23 -1.78 15.18 1.60
N PHE A 24 -2.23 15.74 0.47
CA PHE A 24 -2.57 17.17 0.39
C PHE A 24 -4.07 17.47 0.59
N ILE A 25 -4.96 16.50 0.44
CA ILE A 25 -6.40 16.73 0.58
C ILE A 25 -6.80 16.47 2.04
N SER A 26 -7.18 17.53 2.76
CA SER A 26 -7.59 17.41 4.17
C SER A 26 -9.03 16.87 4.33
N ASN A 27 -9.88 16.98 3.31
CA ASN A 27 -11.25 16.50 3.37
C ASN A 27 -11.32 14.98 3.18
N THR A 28 -11.63 14.25 4.24
CA THR A 28 -11.67 12.78 4.27
C THR A 28 -12.63 12.18 3.24
N VAL A 29 -13.77 12.82 2.98
CA VAL A 29 -14.75 12.33 1.99
C VAL A 29 -14.17 12.44 0.57
N ILE A 30 -13.47 13.54 0.26
CA ILE A 30 -12.81 13.70 -1.03
C ILE A 30 -11.67 12.68 -1.19
N VAL A 31 -10.88 12.45 -0.14
CA VAL A 31 -9.84 11.40 -0.14
C VAL A 31 -10.44 10.03 -0.45
N PHE A 32 -11.56 9.68 0.18
CA PHE A 32 -12.24 8.40 -0.08
C PHE A 32 -12.71 8.27 -1.52
N ILE A 33 -13.30 9.32 -2.07
CA ILE A 33 -13.71 9.34 -3.47
C ILE A 33 -12.49 9.15 -4.39
N SER A 34 -11.38 9.83 -4.12
CA SER A 34 -10.13 9.67 -4.87
C SER A 34 -9.55 8.26 -4.77
N ILE A 35 -9.53 7.66 -3.59
CA ILE A 35 -9.12 6.25 -3.38
C ILE A 35 -9.98 5.31 -4.22
N LEU A 36 -11.29 5.52 -4.29
CA LEU A 36 -12.18 4.70 -5.10
C LEU A 36 -11.97 4.93 -6.61
N LEU A 37 -11.73 6.17 -7.03
CA LEU A 37 -11.45 6.55 -8.42
C LEU A 37 -10.07 6.07 -8.91
N PHE A 38 -9.15 5.73 -8.00
CA PHE A 38 -7.88 5.10 -8.36
C PHE A 38 -8.08 3.81 -9.17
N PHE A 39 -9.02 2.94 -8.76
CA PHE A 39 -9.21 1.64 -9.41
C PHE A 39 -9.64 1.73 -10.88
N PRO A 40 -10.68 2.49 -11.28
CA PRO A 40 -11.01 2.66 -12.69
C PRO A 40 -9.88 3.35 -13.47
N LEU A 41 -9.20 4.34 -12.87
CA LEU A 41 -8.06 5.02 -13.50
C LEU A 41 -6.92 4.04 -13.80
N ALA A 42 -6.50 3.26 -12.80
CA ALA A 42 -5.47 2.24 -12.95
C ALA A 42 -5.90 1.18 -13.98
N SER A 43 -7.13 0.68 -13.91
CA SER A 43 -7.65 -0.31 -14.88
C SER A 43 -7.56 0.16 -16.32
N TYR A 44 -7.76 1.45 -16.57
CA TYR A 44 -7.66 2.07 -17.89
C TYR A 44 -6.21 2.25 -18.31
N LEU A 45 -5.39 2.92 -17.48
CA LEU A 45 -4.02 3.32 -17.84
C LEU A 45 -3.12 2.12 -18.11
N VAL A 46 -3.20 1.06 -17.31
CA VAL A 46 -2.25 -0.05 -17.42
C VAL A 46 -2.43 -0.87 -18.71
N ARG A 47 -3.57 -0.74 -19.39
CA ARG A 47 -3.82 -1.39 -20.70
C ARG A 47 -2.90 -0.85 -21.79
N PHE A 48 -2.45 0.41 -21.69
CA PHE A 48 -1.51 1.00 -22.67
C PHE A 48 -0.14 0.31 -22.70
N VAL A 49 0.21 -0.43 -21.64
CA VAL A 49 1.45 -1.22 -21.56
C VAL A 49 1.21 -2.73 -21.64
N GLY A 50 -0.02 -3.15 -21.96
CA GLY A 50 -0.38 -4.56 -22.15
C GLY A 50 -0.71 -5.31 -20.85
N ILE A 51 -0.88 -4.61 -19.73
CA ILE A 51 -1.36 -5.20 -18.48
C ILE A 51 -2.88 -5.32 -18.54
N SER A 52 -3.44 -6.46 -18.12
CA SER A 52 -4.87 -6.80 -18.23
C SER A 52 -5.76 -6.11 -17.18
N GLY A 53 -5.67 -4.77 -17.10
CA GLY A 53 -6.41 -3.96 -16.13
C GLY A 53 -6.06 -4.32 -14.68
N LEU A 54 -7.05 -4.25 -13.79
CA LEU A 54 -6.87 -4.58 -12.36
C LEU A 54 -6.43 -6.03 -12.12
N ARG A 55 -6.88 -6.98 -12.96
CA ARG A 55 -6.47 -8.39 -12.86
C ARG A 55 -4.97 -8.54 -13.10
N GLY A 56 -4.43 -7.80 -14.05
CA GLY A 56 -3.00 -7.72 -14.33
C GLY A 56 -2.21 -6.93 -13.28
N LEU A 57 -2.88 -6.26 -12.34
CA LEU A 57 -2.26 -5.67 -11.14
C LEU A 57 -2.37 -6.59 -9.92
N GLY A 58 -2.78 -7.85 -10.09
CA GLY A 58 -2.90 -8.80 -8.99
C GLY A 58 -4.22 -8.71 -8.22
N LEU A 59 -5.18 -7.86 -8.62
CA LEU A 59 -6.53 -7.90 -8.08
C LEU A 59 -7.35 -9.00 -8.78
N PHE A 60 -7.26 -10.21 -8.23
CA PHE A 60 -8.09 -11.33 -8.65
C PHE A 60 -8.56 -12.13 -7.44
N TYR A 61 -9.67 -12.84 -7.62
CA TYR A 61 -10.20 -13.71 -6.59
C TYR A 61 -9.34 -14.97 -6.49
N SER A 62 -8.77 -15.22 -5.31
CA SER A 62 -8.06 -16.46 -5.00
C SER A 62 -8.87 -17.30 -4.02
N LYS A 63 -9.06 -18.60 -4.32
CA LYS A 63 -9.77 -19.54 -3.43
C LYS A 63 -9.15 -19.62 -2.02
N ARG A 64 -7.84 -19.36 -1.91
CA ARG A 64 -7.10 -19.35 -0.63
C ARG A 64 -6.77 -17.94 -0.15
N GLY A 65 -7.16 -16.90 -0.90
CA GLY A 65 -6.81 -15.51 -0.61
C GLY A 65 -7.29 -15.07 0.77
N LEU A 66 -8.55 -15.39 1.13
CA LEU A 66 -9.09 -15.08 2.46
C LEU A 66 -8.30 -15.77 3.58
N ARG A 67 -7.88 -17.03 3.39
CA ARG A 67 -7.09 -17.75 4.39
C ARG A 67 -5.75 -17.07 4.64
N PHE A 68 -5.02 -16.72 3.57
CA PHE A 68 -3.74 -16.01 3.71
C PHE A 68 -3.93 -14.61 4.28
N PHE A 69 -4.97 -13.89 3.86
CA PHE A 69 -5.33 -12.60 4.43
C PHE A 69 -5.57 -12.70 5.94
N CYS A 70 -6.38 -13.66 6.40
CA CYS A 70 -6.64 -13.86 7.82
C CYS A 70 -5.37 -14.19 8.61
N ILE A 71 -4.50 -15.06 8.08
CA ILE A 71 -3.23 -15.41 8.74
C ILE A 71 -2.34 -14.17 8.86
N SER A 72 -2.13 -13.43 7.76
CA SER A 72 -1.30 -12.22 7.76
C SER A 72 -1.90 -11.12 8.65
N PHE A 73 -3.22 -10.97 8.65
CA PHE A 73 -3.93 -10.04 9.52
C PHE A 73 -3.71 -10.40 10.99
N LEU A 74 -3.83 -11.68 11.38
CA LEU A 74 -3.61 -12.11 12.76
C LEU A 74 -2.15 -11.91 13.21
N ILE A 75 -1.18 -12.15 12.32
CA ILE A 75 0.24 -11.88 12.61
C ILE A 75 0.46 -10.38 12.84
N GLY A 76 -0.04 -9.53 11.93
CA GLY A 76 0.07 -8.09 12.03
C GLY A 76 -0.63 -7.56 13.29
N PHE A 77 -1.91 -7.90 13.47
CA PHE A 77 -2.70 -7.54 14.64
C PHE A 77 -2.00 -7.96 15.94
N GLY A 78 -1.58 -9.22 16.06
CA GLY A 78 -0.90 -9.72 17.25
C GLY A 78 0.41 -8.98 17.56
N THR A 79 1.20 -8.67 16.53
CA THR A 79 2.46 -7.92 16.67
C THR A 79 2.19 -6.50 17.16
N TRP A 80 1.25 -5.79 16.53
CA TRP A 80 0.89 -4.43 16.92
C TRP A 80 0.24 -4.38 18.30
N THR A 81 -0.70 -5.28 18.61
CA THR A 81 -1.32 -5.38 19.94
C THR A 81 -0.26 -5.60 21.02
N ARG A 82 0.72 -6.49 20.79
CA ARG A 82 1.82 -6.71 21.74
C ARG A 82 2.65 -5.44 21.96
N MET A 83 2.96 -4.71 20.89
CA MET A 83 3.68 -3.43 20.99
C MET A 83 2.88 -2.41 21.81
N TYR A 84 1.60 -2.24 21.53
CA TYR A 84 0.74 -1.30 22.25
C TYR A 84 0.54 -1.69 23.72
N LEU A 85 0.44 -2.99 24.03
CA LEU A 85 0.40 -3.47 25.42
C LEU A 85 1.71 -3.17 26.16
N LEU A 86 2.86 -3.36 25.53
CA LEU A 86 4.16 -3.01 26.12
C LEU A 86 4.27 -1.51 26.36
N TYR A 87 3.86 -0.68 25.40
CA TYR A 87 3.85 0.77 25.57
C TYR A 87 2.90 1.22 26.68
N SER A 88 1.74 0.56 26.81
CA SER A 88 0.82 0.78 27.93
C SER A 88 1.48 0.44 29.28
N TYR A 89 2.15 -0.72 29.37
CA TYR A 89 2.88 -1.16 30.56
C TYR A 89 4.02 -0.19 30.93
N LEU A 90 4.73 0.35 29.94
CA LEU A 90 5.78 1.35 30.12
C LEU A 90 5.25 2.76 30.43
N GLY A 91 3.94 2.95 30.55
CA GLY A 91 3.33 4.24 30.84
C GLY A 91 3.42 5.25 29.70
N LYS A 92 3.63 4.81 28.46
CA LYS A 92 3.70 5.70 27.28
C LYS A 92 2.35 6.24 26.83
N PHE A 93 1.25 5.71 27.35
CA PHE A 93 -0.10 6.14 27.01
C PHE A 93 -0.88 6.56 28.24
N GLN A 94 -1.71 7.59 28.08
CA GLN A 94 -2.75 7.95 29.04
C GLN A 94 -4.11 7.67 28.40
N ILE A 95 -4.97 6.97 29.14
CA ILE A 95 -6.35 6.74 28.71
C ILE A 95 -7.14 8.01 28.99
N MET A 96 -7.42 8.77 27.94
CA MET A 96 -8.14 10.05 28.01
C MET A 96 -9.67 9.89 28.07
N GLY A 97 -10.19 8.68 27.79
CA GLY A 97 -11.61 8.38 27.76
C GLY A 97 -11.97 7.29 26.74
N VAL A 98 -13.26 7.00 26.60
CA VAL A 98 -13.80 6.04 25.63
C VAL A 98 -14.66 6.78 24.61
N LYS A 99 -14.41 6.54 23.32
CA LYS A 99 -15.17 7.15 22.23
C LYS A 99 -16.60 6.62 22.17
N THR A 100 -17.54 7.46 21.75
CA THR A 100 -18.93 7.07 21.54
C THR A 100 -19.06 6.12 20.34
N GLY A 101 -20.17 5.38 20.25
CA GLY A 101 -20.36 4.39 19.18
C GLY A 101 -20.28 4.98 17.76
N ILE A 102 -20.79 6.21 17.56
CA ILE A 102 -20.73 6.89 16.26
C ILE A 102 -19.30 7.32 15.91
N GLU A 103 -18.56 7.89 16.87
CA GLU A 103 -17.15 8.24 16.66
C GLU A 103 -16.30 7.00 16.37
N ALA A 104 -16.55 5.90 17.09
CA ALA A 104 -15.85 4.64 16.86
C ALA A 104 -16.13 4.10 15.45
N LEU A 105 -17.39 4.13 14.98
CA LEU A 105 -17.74 3.73 13.63
C LEU A 105 -17.01 4.57 12.58
N TRP A 106 -16.95 5.89 12.78
CA TRP A 106 -16.24 6.80 11.87
C TRP A 106 -14.75 6.50 11.80
N ILE A 107 -14.10 6.24 12.95
CA ILE A 107 -12.69 5.82 13.00
C ILE A 107 -12.49 4.50 12.25
N VAL A 108 -13.37 3.51 12.46
CA VAL A 108 -13.30 2.23 11.76
C VAL A 108 -13.39 2.41 10.25
N LEU A 109 -14.30 3.27 9.77
CA LEU A 109 -14.41 3.60 8.34
C LEU A 109 -13.13 4.25 7.81
N GLN A 110 -12.53 5.18 8.56
CA GLN A 110 -11.24 5.77 8.21
C GLN A 110 -10.11 4.75 8.13
N VAL A 111 -10.09 3.77 9.04
CA VAL A 111 -9.10 2.67 9.00
C VAL A 111 -9.33 1.77 7.79
N LEU A 112 -10.57 1.37 7.50
CA LEU A 112 -10.89 0.48 6.39
C LEU A 112 -10.68 1.12 5.01
N VAL A 113 -11.08 2.38 4.85
CA VAL A 113 -10.98 3.06 3.55
C VAL A 113 -9.63 3.75 3.39
N GLY A 114 -9.19 4.50 4.40
CA GLY A 114 -7.93 5.24 4.33
C GLY A 114 -6.72 4.31 4.39
N PHE A 115 -6.60 3.51 5.46
CA PHE A 115 -5.40 2.70 5.67
C PHE A 115 -5.43 1.40 4.89
N PHE A 116 -6.53 0.64 4.93
CA PHE A 116 -6.56 -0.66 4.26
C PHE A 116 -6.58 -0.54 2.73
N LEU A 117 -7.46 0.28 2.14
CA LEU A 117 -7.41 0.49 0.68
C LEU A 117 -6.17 1.31 0.27
N GLY A 118 -5.73 2.26 1.09
CA GLY A 118 -4.50 3.00 0.81
C GLY A 118 -3.27 2.10 0.74
N SER A 119 -3.09 1.21 1.73
CA SER A 119 -2.02 0.21 1.72
C SER A 119 -2.13 -0.76 0.55
N LEU A 120 -3.36 -1.18 0.20
CA LEU A 120 -3.59 -2.02 -0.98
C LEU A 120 -3.15 -1.31 -2.26
N ILE A 121 -3.56 -0.05 -2.45
CA ILE A 121 -3.21 0.75 -3.62
C ILE A 121 -1.69 0.95 -3.72
N ASN A 122 -1.04 1.26 -2.60
CA ASN A 122 0.42 1.38 -2.56
C ASN A 122 1.08 0.09 -3.05
N ASP A 123 0.69 -1.07 -2.52
CA ASP A 123 1.23 -2.37 -2.96
C ASP A 123 0.93 -2.68 -4.44
N LEU A 124 -0.23 -2.26 -4.96
CA LEU A 124 -0.54 -2.40 -6.39
C LEU A 124 0.41 -1.58 -7.28
N ILE A 125 0.80 -0.38 -6.83
CA ILE A 125 1.71 0.51 -7.57
C ILE A 125 3.16 0.05 -7.41
N THR A 126 3.64 -0.11 -6.19
CA THR A 126 5.07 -0.33 -5.91
C THR A 126 5.50 -1.77 -6.17
N ARG A 127 4.58 -2.74 -6.08
CA ARG A 127 4.89 -4.15 -6.35
C ARG A 127 4.22 -4.67 -7.59
N SER A 128 2.89 -4.81 -7.59
CA SER A 128 2.21 -5.56 -8.66
C SER A 128 2.47 -4.93 -10.03
N TYR A 129 2.37 -3.61 -10.14
CA TYR A 129 2.67 -2.89 -11.37
C TYR A 129 4.14 -3.09 -11.78
N VAL A 130 5.08 -2.85 -10.87
CA VAL A 130 6.53 -2.96 -11.16
C VAL A 130 6.90 -4.37 -11.61
N ILE A 131 6.43 -5.39 -10.88
CA ILE A 131 6.69 -6.79 -11.17
C ILE A 131 6.13 -7.15 -12.53
N HIS A 132 4.84 -6.91 -12.80
CA HIS A 132 4.23 -7.26 -14.09
C HIS A 132 4.82 -6.46 -15.25
N PHE A 133 5.16 -5.19 -15.02
CA PHE A 133 5.77 -4.36 -16.06
C PHE A 133 7.18 -4.84 -16.44
N LEU A 134 7.97 -5.31 -15.48
CA LEU A 134 9.35 -5.78 -15.71
C LEU A 134 9.43 -7.28 -15.98
N GLN A 135 8.35 -8.04 -15.75
CA GLN A 135 8.29 -9.48 -15.99
C GLN A 135 8.66 -9.80 -17.44
N GLY A 136 9.55 -10.77 -17.62
CA GLY A 136 10.07 -11.16 -18.94
C GLY A 136 11.12 -10.23 -19.54
N LYS A 137 11.46 -9.10 -18.87
CA LYS A 137 12.52 -8.17 -19.30
C LYS A 137 13.78 -8.26 -18.44
N MET A 138 13.66 -8.75 -17.21
CA MET A 138 14.73 -8.83 -16.22
C MET A 138 14.62 -10.12 -15.40
N GLN A 139 15.71 -10.49 -14.72
CA GLN A 139 15.70 -11.64 -13.80
C GLN A 139 14.80 -11.35 -12.59
N PRO A 140 14.04 -12.33 -12.07
CA PRO A 140 13.09 -12.13 -10.97
C PRO A 140 13.71 -11.48 -9.72
N VAL A 141 14.94 -11.85 -9.36
CA VAL A 141 15.66 -11.28 -8.20
C VAL A 141 15.88 -9.77 -8.36
N VAL A 142 16.24 -9.33 -9.56
CA VAL A 142 16.46 -7.91 -9.86
C VAL A 142 15.13 -7.15 -9.80
N ILE A 143 14.05 -7.73 -10.31
CA ILE A 143 12.71 -7.13 -10.24
C ILE A 143 12.27 -6.97 -8.78
N GLY A 144 12.48 -8.00 -7.95
CA GLY A 144 12.19 -7.95 -6.52
C GLY A 144 12.98 -6.85 -5.82
N PHE A 145 14.27 -6.72 -6.11
CA PHE A 145 15.11 -5.65 -5.58
C PHE A 145 14.61 -4.25 -5.99
N ILE A 146 14.29 -4.05 -7.27
CA ILE A 146 13.73 -2.78 -7.76
C ILE A 146 12.42 -2.44 -7.02
N SER A 147 11.54 -3.42 -6.84
CA SER A 147 10.27 -3.25 -6.12
C SER A 147 10.47 -2.85 -4.66
N ILE A 148 11.44 -3.47 -3.96
CA ILE A 148 11.79 -3.11 -2.57
C ILE A 148 12.30 -1.68 -2.48
N VAL A 149 13.21 -1.28 -3.39
CA VAL A 149 13.76 0.07 -3.42
C VAL A 149 12.65 1.09 -3.73
N ILE A 150 11.80 0.81 -4.70
CA ILE A 150 10.66 1.68 -5.04
C ILE A 150 9.72 1.82 -3.84
N TYR A 151 9.41 0.74 -3.14
CA TYR A 151 8.57 0.77 -1.95
C TYR A 151 9.18 1.64 -0.84
N ALA A 152 10.46 1.43 -0.52
CA ALA A 152 11.15 2.24 0.50
C ALA A 152 11.28 3.71 0.10
N LEU A 153 11.45 3.99 -1.20
CA LEU A 153 11.46 5.34 -1.75
C LEU A 153 10.07 5.96 -1.85
N ASP A 154 8.99 5.19 -1.83
CA ASP A 154 7.61 5.70 -1.83
C ASP A 154 7.11 5.98 -0.41
N ASP A 155 7.65 5.27 0.57
CA ASP A 155 7.21 5.37 1.97
C ASP A 155 7.48 6.75 2.61
N PHE A 156 8.30 7.60 1.98
CA PHE A 156 8.47 9.00 2.40
C PHE A 156 7.18 9.83 2.38
N TRP A 157 6.17 9.42 1.62
CA TRP A 157 4.86 10.08 1.64
C TRP A 157 4.12 9.83 2.96
N ASN A 158 4.43 8.73 3.66
CA ASN A 158 3.72 8.27 4.85
C ASN A 158 4.53 8.45 6.15
N GLY A 159 5.86 8.55 6.05
CA GLY A 159 6.75 8.67 7.19
C GLY A 159 7.74 9.83 7.07
N ASP A 160 8.35 10.20 8.19
CA ASP A 160 9.42 11.21 8.20
C ASP A 160 10.60 10.75 7.34
N LEU A 161 11.23 11.70 6.63
CA LEU A 161 12.45 11.48 5.85
C LEU A 161 13.66 11.25 6.79
N THR A 162 13.70 10.08 7.42
CA THR A 162 14.76 9.65 8.34
C THR A 162 15.39 8.35 7.86
N LEU A 163 16.67 8.17 8.20
CA LEU A 163 17.39 6.93 7.91
C LEU A 163 16.71 5.71 8.56
N MET A 164 16.19 5.86 9.78
CA MET A 164 15.51 4.78 10.50
C MET A 164 14.22 4.35 9.79
N ASN A 165 13.42 5.31 9.30
CA ASN A 165 12.23 4.98 8.51
C ASN A 165 12.63 4.29 7.21
N PHE A 166 13.62 4.81 6.47
CA PHE A 166 14.07 4.18 5.24
C PHE A 166 14.55 2.72 5.43
N VAL A 167 15.34 2.45 6.48
CA VAL A 167 15.78 1.08 6.82
C VAL A 167 14.59 0.21 7.21
N PHE A 168 13.64 0.74 7.98
CA PHE A 168 12.42 0.04 8.33
C PHE A 168 11.58 -0.31 7.08
N SER A 169 11.41 0.62 6.14
CA SER A 169 10.69 0.41 4.88
C SER A 169 11.39 -0.60 3.97
N LEU A 170 12.74 -0.65 3.97
CA LEU A 170 13.48 -1.70 3.27
C LEU A 170 13.21 -3.09 3.87
N ILE A 171 13.23 -3.21 5.21
CA ILE A 171 12.93 -4.48 5.89
C ILE A 171 11.50 -4.92 5.58
N LEU A 172 10.53 -4.00 5.67
CA LEU A 172 9.15 -4.26 5.27
C LEU A 172 9.06 -4.70 3.81
N GLY A 173 9.68 -3.96 2.89
CA GLY A 173 9.72 -4.29 1.47
C GLY A 173 10.24 -5.71 1.21
N CYS A 174 11.32 -6.11 1.90
CA CYS A 174 11.84 -7.48 1.83
C CYS A 174 10.80 -8.52 2.28
N THR A 175 10.16 -8.31 3.44
CA THR A 175 9.16 -9.26 3.96
C THR A 175 7.99 -9.44 3.02
N PHE A 176 7.59 -8.38 2.33
CA PHE A 176 6.46 -8.43 1.43
C PHE A 176 6.80 -9.01 0.05
N THR A 177 7.98 -8.69 -0.51
CA THR A 177 8.41 -9.24 -1.80
C THR A 177 8.67 -10.75 -1.71
N LEU A 178 9.14 -11.24 -0.56
CA LEU A 178 9.32 -12.68 -0.32
C LEU A 178 8.01 -13.45 -0.10
N ALA A 179 6.88 -12.75 0.05
CA ALA A 179 5.56 -13.36 0.17
C ALA A 179 4.88 -13.62 -1.20
N PHE A 180 5.46 -13.14 -2.30
CA PHE A 180 5.04 -13.37 -3.69
C PHE A 180 5.87 -14.46 -4.36
#